data_AF-A0AB39TGB0-F1
#
_entry.id   AF-A0AB39TGB0-F1
#
_cell.length_a   1.000
_cell.length_b   1.000
_cell.length_c   1.000
_cell.angle_alpha   90.00
_cell.angle_beta   90.00
_cell.angle_gamma   90.00
#
_symmetry.space_group_name_H-M   'P 1'
#
loop_
_entity.id
_entity.type
_entity.pdbx_description
1 polymer ?
#
loop_
_entity_poly.entity_id
_entity_poly.type
_entity_poly.pdbx_seq_one_letter_code
_entity_poly.pdbx_strand_id
1 'polypeptide(L)' 'MKTPRTLPKPVHDLPVLAPPVRRDDQGEAGRQPYGPGVEPSRSPCAGLTGPARGMCYAAY' A
#
# COMPACT_ATOMS: atom_id res chain seq x y z
N MET A 1 -47.17 -2.26 13.19
CA MET A 1 -46.34 -3.48 13.10
C MET A 1 -45.28 -3.23 12.03
N LYS A 2 -43.98 -3.25 12.37
CA LYS A 2 -42.89 -3.03 11.40
C LYS A 2 -42.50 -4.37 10.79
N THR A 3 -42.64 -4.50 9.47
CA THR A 3 -42.21 -5.69 8.71
C THR A 3 -40.69 -5.83 8.79
N PRO A 4 -40.15 -7.02 9.09
CA PRO A 4 -38.71 -7.23 9.06
C PRO A 4 -38.24 -7.13 7.60
N ARG A 5 -37.30 -6.22 7.32
CA ARG A 5 -36.61 -6.17 6.03
C ARG A 5 -35.74 -7.41 5.92
N THR A 6 -36.09 -8.31 5.00
CA THR A 6 -35.23 -9.42 4.59
C THR A 6 -34.01 -8.84 3.88
N LEU A 7 -32.83 -8.96 4.51
CA LEU A 7 -31.57 -8.63 3.86
C LEU A 7 -31.34 -9.62 2.70
N PRO A 8 -30.92 -9.16 1.51
CA PRO A 8 -30.59 -10.04 0.41
C PRO A 8 -29.43 -10.97 0.83
N LYS A 9 -29.56 -12.26 0.53
CA LYS A 9 -28.49 -13.23 0.79
C LYS A 9 -27.23 -12.80 0.01
N PRO A 10 -26.04 -12.78 0.64
CA PRO A 10 -24.82 -12.53 -0.09
C PRO A 10 -24.66 -13.62 -1.17
N VAL A 11 -24.52 -13.18 -2.41
CA VAL A 11 -24.31 -14.05 -3.57
C VAL A 11 -22.89 -14.61 -3.42
N HIS A 12 -22.78 -15.92 -3.18
CA HIS A 12 -21.50 -16.59 -2.92
C HIS A 12 -20.67 -16.86 -4.20
N ASP A 13 -21.02 -16.24 -5.34
CA ASP A 13 -20.34 -16.43 -6.61
C ASP A 13 -19.16 -15.46 -6.80
N LEU A 14 -18.38 -15.24 -5.74
CA LEU A 14 -17.07 -14.61 -5.91
C LEU A 14 -16.13 -15.63 -6.52
N PRO A 15 -15.37 -15.29 -7.59
CA PRO A 15 -14.39 -16.20 -8.14
C PRO A 15 -13.40 -16.58 -7.03
N VAL A 16 -13.13 -17.88 -6.89
CA VAL A 16 -12.13 -18.38 -5.95
C VAL A 16 -10.83 -17.66 -6.26
N LEU A 17 -10.37 -16.83 -5.32
CA LEU A 17 -9.08 -16.16 -5.45
C LEU A 17 -7.99 -17.23 -5.55
N ALA A 18 -7.08 -17.05 -6.50
CA ALA A 18 -5.93 -17.94 -6.63
C ALA A 18 -5.16 -17.99 -5.30
N PRO A 19 -4.62 -19.16 -4.91
CA PRO A 19 -3.76 -19.25 -3.73
C PRO A 19 -2.63 -18.22 -3.79
N PRO A 20 -2.22 -17.66 -2.64
CA PRO A 20 -1.13 -16.69 -2.61
C PRO A 20 0.15 -17.31 -3.18
N VAL A 21 0.73 -16.69 -4.20
CA VAL A 21 2.03 -17.08 -4.74
C VAL A 21 3.09 -16.76 -3.70
N ARG A 22 3.67 -17.78 -3.09
CA ARG A 22 4.91 -17.62 -2.32
C ARG A 22 6.04 -17.51 -3.31
N ARG A 23 6.69 -16.34 -3.37
CA ARG A 23 8.02 -16.25 -3.96
C ARG A 23 8.94 -17.00 -3.02
N ASP A 24 9.64 -18.03 -3.52
CA ASP A 24 10.78 -18.59 -2.80
C ASP A 24 11.66 -17.43 -2.38
N ASP A 25 12.01 -17.40 -1.10
CA ASP A 25 12.67 -16.29 -0.44
C ASP A 25 13.70 -15.67 -1.39
N GLN A 26 13.40 -14.46 -1.90
CA GLN A 26 14.48 -13.53 -2.16
C GLN A 26 15.07 -13.23 -0.79
N GLY A 27 15.94 -14.13 -0.35
CA GLY A 27 16.57 -14.10 0.95
C GLY A 27 17.15 -12.72 1.12
N GLU A 28 16.63 -12.00 2.11
CA GLU A 28 17.32 -10.91 2.80
C GLU A 28 18.10 -9.89 1.94
N ALA A 29 17.69 -9.64 0.69
CA ALA A 29 18.40 -8.71 -0.19
C ALA A 29 17.88 -7.26 -0.04
N GLY A 30 17.40 -6.90 1.16
CA GLY A 30 16.78 -5.60 1.41
C GLY A 30 17.56 -4.68 2.35
N ARG A 31 18.60 -5.17 3.03
CA ARG A 31 19.38 -4.33 3.94
C ARG A 31 20.84 -4.77 4.01
N GLN A 32 21.53 -4.70 2.88
CA GLN A 32 22.99 -4.57 2.95
C GLN A 32 23.31 -3.20 3.57
N PRO A 33 24.07 -3.13 4.67
CA PRO A 33 24.24 -1.87 5.37
C PRO A 33 25.25 -0.93 4.67
N TYR A 34 26.04 -1.37 3.69
CA TYR A 34 27.11 -0.54 3.09
C TYR A 34 27.50 -0.91 1.64
N GLY A 35 26.52 -1.07 0.74
CA GLY A 35 26.79 -0.99 -0.70
C GLY A 35 26.62 0.45 -1.19
N PRO A 36 27.19 0.87 -2.33
CA PRO A 36 26.77 2.11 -3.01
C PRO A 36 25.35 1.90 -3.55
N GLY A 37 24.39 1.85 -2.64
CA GLY A 37 22.98 1.89 -2.95
C GLY A 37 22.70 3.23 -3.61
N VAL A 38 21.92 3.21 -4.69
CA VAL A 38 21.37 4.44 -5.26
C VAL A 38 20.59 5.11 -4.13
N GLU A 39 21.11 6.23 -3.62
CA GLU A 39 20.40 7.03 -2.63
C GLU A 39 19.02 7.34 -3.23
N PRO A 40 17.92 6.95 -2.58
CA PRO A 40 16.61 7.29 -3.09
C PRO A 40 16.56 8.80 -3.21
N SER A 41 16.31 9.31 -4.42
CA SER A 41 16.15 10.74 -4.66
C SER A 41 14.96 11.24 -3.85
N ARG A 42 15.21 11.68 -2.61
CA ARG A 42 14.19 12.24 -1.74
C ARG A 42 13.88 13.63 -2.26
N SER A 43 12.61 13.89 -2.55
CA SER A 43 12.18 15.25 -2.84
C SER A 43 12.54 16.16 -1.66
N PRO A 44 12.81 17.45 -1.90
CA PRO A 44 13.01 18.41 -0.82
C PRO A 44 11.80 18.48 0.14
N CYS A 45 10.62 18.08 -0.34
CA CYS A 45 9.38 18.02 0.43
C CYS A 45 9.23 16.76 1.30
N ALA A 46 10.13 15.78 1.20
CA ALA A 46 10.00 14.48 1.86
C ALA A 46 10.07 14.56 3.40
N GLY A 47 10.77 15.56 3.95
CA GLY A 47 10.90 15.79 5.40
C GLY A 47 9.73 16.57 6.01
N LEU A 48 8.81 17.09 5.19
CA LEU A 48 7.66 17.87 5.67
C LEU A 48 6.47 16.97 5.94
N THR A 49 5.63 17.36 6.90
CA THR A 49 4.37 16.69 7.22
C THR A 49 3.19 17.67 7.14
N GLY A 50 1.96 17.15 7.10
CA GLY A 50 0.75 17.97 7.10
C GLY A 50 0.63 18.91 5.89
N PRO A 51 -0.05 20.06 6.04
CA PRO A 51 -0.29 21.03 4.95
C PRO A 51 0.99 21.57 4.31
N ALA A 52 2.07 21.71 5.09
CA ALA A 52 3.38 22.18 4.60
C ALA A 52 3.95 21.24 3.53
N ARG A 53 3.75 19.92 3.65
CA ARG A 53 4.15 18.94 2.64
C ARG A 53 3.40 19.16 1.32
N GLY A 54 2.09 19.39 1.40
CA GLY A 54 1.24 19.63 0.23
C GLY A 54 1.65 20.91 -0.52
N MET A 55 1.87 22.00 0.21
CA MET A 55 2.32 23.28 -0.36
C MET A 55 3.68 23.17 -1.02
N CYS A 56 4.62 22.42 -0.42
CA CYS A 56 5.94 22.21 -1.00
C CYS A 56 5.88 21.49 -2.35
N TYR A 57 5.08 20.42 -2.47
CA TYR A 57 4.90 19.73 -3.76
C TYR A 57 4.15 20.57 -4.80
N ALA A 58 3.29 21.49 -4.39
CA ALA A 58 2.59 22.38 -5.31
C ALA A 58 3.49 23.50 -5.87
N ALA A 59 4.57 23.84 -5.16
CA ALA A 59 5.53 24.87 -5.52
C ALA A 59 6.84 24.33 -6.13
N TYR A 60 7.01 23.00 -6.15
CA TYR A 60 8.16 22.28 -6.69
C TYR A 60 7.84 21.74 -8.09
#